data_AF-A0A2S9AF48-F1
#
_entry.id   AF-A0A2S9AF48-F1
#
_cell.length_a   1.000
_cell.length_b   1.000
_cell.length_c   1.000
_cell.angle_alpha   90.00
_cell.angle_beta   90.00
_cell.angle_gamma   90.00
#
_symmetry.space_group_name_H-M   'P 1'
#
loop_
_entity.id
_entity.type
_entity.pdbx_description
1 polymer ?
#
loop_
_entity_poly.entity_id
_entity_poly.type
_entity_poly.pdbx_seq_one_letter_code
_entity_poly.pdbx_strand_id
1 'polypeptide(L)'
;MVMAGGGGLLRARRFRPESASGLLPTMLWLHGGGWVSGTIDEIVNERLCADRALRSGVQLISLEYRLAPEHPFPAAVEDAVAALADLRLRTDELGIDPSRLGIGG
;
A
#
# COMPACT_ATOMS: atom_id res chain seq x y z
N MET A 1 -4.21 7.43 -5.23
CA MET A 1 -5.24 6.50 -5.74
C MET A 1 -6.13 6.06 -4.59
N VAL A 2 -7.18 5.29 -4.88
CA VAL A 2 -8.14 4.82 -3.88
C VAL A 2 -8.18 3.29 -3.87
N MET A 3 -8.25 2.73 -2.66
CA MET A 3 -8.30 1.30 -2.37
C MET A 3 -9.51 0.99 -1.49
N ALA A 4 -10.02 -0.24 -1.56
CA ALA A 4 -10.97 -0.71 -0.56
C ALA A 4 -10.30 -0.86 0.81
N GLY A 5 -11.01 -0.46 1.87
CA GLY A 5 -10.65 -0.67 3.28
C GLY A 5 -11.81 -1.34 4.02
N GLY A 6 -11.55 -1.81 5.24
CA GLY A 6 -12.55 -2.50 6.07
C GLY A 6 -13.73 -1.59 6.46
N GLY A 7 -13.49 -0.27 6.50
CA GLY A 7 -14.51 0.75 6.82
C GLY A 7 -14.94 1.62 5.65
N GLY A 8 -14.52 1.31 4.42
CA GLY A 8 -14.80 2.14 3.23
C GLY A 8 -13.55 2.41 2.40
N LEU A 9 -13.65 3.37 1.49
CA LEU A 9 -12.56 3.71 0.58
C LEU A 9 -11.42 4.46 1.30
N LEU A 10 -10.18 4.05 1.04
CA LEU A 10 -8.98 4.61 1.62
C LEU A 10 -8.07 5.23 0.57
N ARG A 11 -7.30 6.24 0.96
CA ARG A 11 -6.24 6.79 0.13
C ARG A 11 -5.08 5.80 0.09
N ALA A 12 -4.43 5.70 -1.06
CA ALA A 12 -3.15 5.03 -1.20
C ALA A 12 -2.26 5.78 -2.18
N ARG A 13 -0.94 5.62 -2.03
CA ARG A 13 0.06 6.20 -2.91
C ARG A 13 0.82 5.08 -3.61
N ARG A 14 0.92 5.19 -4.94
CA ARG A 14 1.61 4.21 -5.79
C ARG A 14 2.99 4.74 -6.14
N PHE A 15 4.00 3.90 -5.92
CA PHE A 15 5.37 4.13 -6.36
C PHE A 15 5.72 3.06 -7.39
N ARG A 16 5.91 3.51 -8.63
CA ARG A 16 6.26 2.66 -9.77
C ARG A 16 7.52 3.24 -10.42
N PRO A 17 8.58 2.44 -10.64
CA PRO A 17 9.75 2.93 -11.37
C PRO A 17 9.37 3.34 -12.80
N GLU A 18 9.84 4.50 -13.26
CA GLU A 18 9.48 5.03 -14.59
C GLU A 18 9.93 4.11 -15.74
N SER A 19 11.06 3.43 -15.58
CA SER A 19 11.60 2.48 -16.56
C SER A 19 10.82 1.17 -16.66
N ALA A 20 9.87 0.92 -15.75
CA ALA A 20 9.22 -0.36 -15.63
C ALA A 20 7.97 -0.48 -16.52
N SER A 21 7.98 -1.44 -17.44
CA SER A 21 6.85 -1.79 -18.31
C SER A 21 6.14 -3.08 -17.87
N GLY A 22 4.86 -3.22 -18.23
CA GLY A 22 4.09 -4.43 -17.96
C GLY A 22 3.71 -4.67 -16.49
N LEU A 23 3.40 -5.92 -16.16
CA LEU A 23 3.03 -6.36 -14.81
C LEU A 23 4.26 -6.43 -13.90
N LEU A 24 4.17 -5.85 -12.70
CA LEU A 24 5.27 -5.80 -11.75
C LEU A 24 4.97 -6.59 -10.47
N PRO A 25 5.99 -7.19 -9.84
CA PRO A 25 5.86 -7.62 -8.45
C PRO A 25 5.42 -6.40 -7.63
N THR A 26 4.44 -6.58 -6.75
CA THR A 26 3.83 -5.46 -6.03
C THR A 26 3.76 -5.78 -4.54
N MET A 27 4.02 -4.77 -3.72
CA MET A 27 3.93 -4.86 -2.26
C MET A 27 2.97 -3.80 -1.74
N LEU A 28 1.95 -4.22 -1.00
CA LEU A 28 1.18 -3.34 -0.13
C LEU A 28 2.08 -2.93 1.04
N TRP A 29 2.24 -1.63 1.25
CA TRP A 29 3.10 -1.07 2.28
C TRP A 29 2.23 -0.41 3.37
N LEU A 30 2.44 -0.85 4.60
CA LEU A 30 1.84 -0.29 5.81
C LEU A 30 2.92 0.50 6.54
N HIS A 31 2.74 1.80 6.72
CA HIS A 31 3.73 2.60 7.44
C HIS A 31 3.84 2.18 8.94
N GLY A 32 4.92 2.62 9.60
CA GLY A 32 5.07 2.47 11.05
C GLY A 32 4.22 3.46 11.84
N GLY A 33 4.45 3.56 13.15
CA GLY A 33 3.74 4.52 14.02
C GLY A 33 2.78 3.88 15.03
N GLY A 34 2.94 2.57 15.29
CA GLY A 34 2.21 1.88 16.36
C GLY A 34 0.69 1.90 16.21
N TRP A 35 0.19 2.03 14.97
CA TRP A 35 -1.24 2.18 14.64
C TRP A 35 -1.89 3.49 15.12
N VAL A 36 -1.09 4.43 15.62
CA VAL A 36 -1.57 5.71 16.19
C VAL A 36 -1.05 6.91 15.41
N SER A 37 0.06 6.76 14.69
CA SER A 37 0.66 7.82 13.89
C SER A 37 1.19 7.32 12.55
N GLY A 38 1.65 8.26 11.74
CA GLY A 38 2.13 8.03 10.38
C GLY A 38 1.07 8.36 9.33
N THR A 39 1.53 8.63 8.10
CA THR A 39 0.67 8.86 6.94
C THR A 39 1.47 8.60 5.64
N ILE A 40 0.77 8.34 4.54
CA ILE A 40 1.37 8.23 3.20
C ILE A 40 2.01 9.54 2.72
N ASP A 41 1.64 10.67 3.34
CA ASP A 41 2.13 12.01 3.00
C ASP A 41 3.41 12.38 3.78
N GLU A 42 3.90 11.53 4.70
CA GLU A 42 5.15 11.76 5.43
C GLU A 42 6.37 11.56 4.52
N ILE A 43 7.28 12.54 4.56
CA ILE A 43 8.51 12.55 3.74
C ILE A 43 9.35 11.29 3.94
N VAL A 44 9.43 10.78 5.18
CA VAL A 44 10.22 9.57 5.49
C VAL A 44 9.59 8.35 4.80
N ASN A 45 8.28 8.17 4.92
CA ASN A 45 7.56 7.07 4.29
C ASN A 45 7.62 7.17 2.75
N GLU A 46 7.45 8.37 2.20
CA GLU A 46 7.53 8.63 0.77
C GLU A 46 8.91 8.26 0.20
N ARG A 47 9.99 8.75 0.82
CA ARG A 47 11.36 8.47 0.38
C ARG A 47 11.70 7.00 0.50
N LEU A 48 11.26 6.34 1.58
CA LEU A 48 11.48 4.91 1.79
C LEU A 48 10.79 4.07 0.71
N CYS A 49 9.54 4.37 0.39
CA CYS A 49 8.80 3.67 -0.65
C CYS A 49 9.41 3.91 -2.04
N ALA A 50 9.78 5.15 -2.35
CA ALA A 50 10.40 5.50 -3.63
C ALA A 50 11.75 4.81 -3.82
N ASP A 51 12.64 4.86 -2.82
CA ASP A 51 13.95 4.19 -2.86
C ASP A 51 13.81 2.68 -3.02
N ARG A 52 12.92 2.05 -2.23
CA ARG A 52 12.67 0.61 -2.35
C ARG A 52 12.11 0.24 -3.70
N ALA A 53 11.15 0.99 -4.22
CA ALA A 53 10.59 0.72 -5.54
C ALA A 53 11.67 0.78 -6.62
N LEU A 54 12.50 1.83 -6.59
CA LEU A 54 13.57 2.06 -7.54
C LEU A 54 14.63 0.95 -7.48
N ARG A 55 15.09 0.57 -6.28
CA ARG A 55 16.19 -0.38 -6.10
C ARG A 55 15.78 -1.84 -6.28
N SER A 56 14.53 -2.19 -5.99
CA SER A 56 14.05 -3.57 -6.07
C SER A 56 13.31 -3.90 -7.39
N GLY A 57 12.86 -2.88 -8.12
CA GLY A 57 11.95 -3.08 -9.25
C GLY A 57 10.53 -3.53 -8.83
N VAL A 58 10.22 -3.51 -7.53
CA VAL A 58 8.90 -3.83 -6.98
C VAL A 58 8.05 -2.56 -6.94
N GLN A 59 6.80 -2.66 -7.36
CA GLN A 59 5.82 -1.58 -7.18
C GLN A 59 5.37 -1.51 -5.72
N LEU A 60 5.37 -0.33 -5.12
CA LEU A 60 4.89 -0.14 -3.74
C LEU A 60 3.53 0.57 -3.77
N ILE A 61 2.56 0.06 -3.01
CA ILE A 61 1.28 0.71 -2.76
C ILE A 61 1.23 1.04 -1.27
N SER A 62 1.53 2.28 -0.89
CA SER A 62 1.46 2.72 0.51
C SER A 62 0.02 3.07 0.87
N LEU A 63 -0.54 2.42 1.90
CA LEU A 63 -1.93 2.58 2.31
C LEU A 63 -2.09 3.60 3.46
N GLU A 64 -3.07 4.49 3.35
CA GLU A 64 -3.53 5.37 4.44
C GLU A 64 -4.59 4.62 5.25
N TYR A 65 -4.16 3.69 6.10
CA TYR A 65 -5.08 2.90 6.92
C TYR A 65 -5.60 3.72 8.11
N ARG A 66 -6.76 3.34 8.64
CA ARG A 66 -7.37 4.01 9.80
C ARG A 66 -6.51 3.84 11.05
N LEU A 67 -6.35 4.91 11.82
CA LEU A 67 -5.53 4.96 13.02
C LEU A 67 -6.36 4.97 14.30
N ALA A 68 -5.79 4.45 15.37
CA ALA A 68 -6.27 4.64 16.72
C ALA A 68 -5.85 6.02 17.26
N PRO A 69 -6.59 6.61 18.21
CA PRO A 69 -7.73 6.05 18.93
C PRO A 69 -9.08 6.14 18.21
N GLU A 70 -9.19 6.90 17.12
CA GLU A 70 -10.43 7.12 16.37
C GLU A 70 -10.99 5.79 15.82
N HIS A 71 -10.08 4.92 15.40
CA HIS A 71 -10.38 3.59 14.89
C HIS A 71 -9.48 2.57 15.59
N PRO A 72 -9.88 2.08 16.78
CA PRO A 72 -9.08 1.09 17.51
C PRO A 72 -9.02 -0.24 16.76
N PHE A 73 -8.19 -1.15 17.26
CA PHE A 73 -8.16 -2.54 16.77
C PHE A 73 -9.59 -3.11 16.67
N PRO A 74 -9.96 -3.77 15.54
CA PRO A 74 -9.10 -4.26 14.47
C PRO A 74 -9.00 -3.38 13.20
N ALA A 75 -9.42 -2.12 13.24
CA ALA A 75 -9.66 -1.31 12.04
C ALA A 75 -8.52 -1.29 11.00
N ALA A 76 -7.28 -1.03 11.42
CA ALA A 76 -6.14 -1.00 10.52
C ALA A 76 -5.82 -2.36 9.87
N VAL A 77 -6.10 -3.46 10.59
CA VAL A 77 -5.91 -4.83 10.07
C VAL A 77 -6.96 -5.14 9.01
N GLU A 78 -8.22 -4.78 9.28
CA GLU A 78 -9.31 -4.93 8.31
C GLU A 78 -9.04 -4.12 7.04
N ASP A 79 -8.49 -2.91 7.19
CA ASP A 79 -8.06 -2.06 6.07
C ASP A 79 -6.97 -2.71 5.24
N ALA A 80 -5.94 -3.27 5.88
CA ALA A 80 -4.86 -3.96 5.19
C ALA A 80 -5.37 -5.20 4.42
N VAL A 81 -6.25 -5.99 5.03
CA VAL A 81 -6.84 -7.19 4.40
C VAL A 81 -7.72 -6.80 3.21
N ALA A 82 -8.59 -5.80 3.37
CA ALA A 82 -9.45 -5.32 2.30
C ALA A 82 -8.65 -4.73 1.14
N ALA A 83 -7.61 -3.94 1.43
CA ALA A 83 -6.74 -3.37 0.42
C ALA A 83 -5.96 -4.44 -0.35
N LEU A 84 -5.47 -5.48 0.34
CA LEU A 84 -4.77 -6.58 -0.32
C LEU A 84 -5.71 -7.38 -1.23
N ALA A 85 -6.95 -7.61 -0.80
CA ALA A 85 -7.98 -8.24 -1.62
C ALA A 85 -8.31 -7.38 -2.86
N ASP A 86 -8.44 -6.07 -2.71
CA ASP A 86 -8.69 -5.13 -3.81
C ASP A 86 -7.53 -5.13 -4.83
N LEU A 87 -6.27 -5.14 -4.38
CA LEU A 87 -5.11 -5.29 -5.26
C LEU A 87 -5.16 -6.61 -6.06
N ARG A 88 -5.60 -7.70 -5.42
CA ARG A 88 -5.69 -9.01 -6.06
C ARG A 88 -6.78 -9.06 -7.15
N LEU A 89 -7.85 -8.27 -7.00
CA LEU A 89 -8.95 -8.19 -7.95
C LEU A 89 -8.67 -7.23 -9.12
N ARG A 90 -7.80 -6.24 -8.90
CA ARG A 90 -7.51 -5.15 -9.87
C ARG A 90 -6.12 -5.25 -10.48
N THR A 91 -5.59 -6.47 -10.65
CA THR A 91 -4.19 -6.66 -11.06
C THR A 91 -3.87 -6.03 -12.42
N ASP A 92 -4.73 -6.19 -13.41
CA ASP A 92 -4.49 -5.67 -14.77
C ASP A 92 -4.55 -4.14 -14.80
N GLU A 93 -5.55 -3.56 -14.14
CA GLU A 93 -5.71 -2.10 -13.99
C GLU A 93 -4.47 -1.47 -13.33
N LEU A 94 -3.94 -2.14 -12.31
CA LEU A 94 -2.83 -1.63 -11.50
C LEU A 94 -1.45 -2.13 -11.95
N GLY A 95 -1.38 -2.88 -13.05
CA GLY A 95 -0.14 -3.43 -13.59
C GLY A 95 0.61 -4.32 -12.58
N ILE A 96 -0.12 -5.16 -11.86
CA ILE A 96 0.38 -6.06 -10.80
C ILE A 96 0.57 -7.46 -11.39
N ASP A 97 1.71 -8.08 -11.11
CA ASP A 97 1.90 -9.51 -11.35
C ASP A 97 1.12 -10.31 -10.30
N PRO A 98 0.07 -11.06 -10.68
CA PRO A 98 -0.79 -11.78 -9.75
C PRO A 98 -0.07 -12.90 -8.97
N SER A 99 1.09 -13.35 -9.45
CA SER A 99 1.91 -14.38 -8.79
C SER A 99 2.90 -13.80 -7.78
N ARG A 100 3.09 -12.47 -7.77
CA ARG A 100 4.09 -11.76 -6.96
C ARG A 100 3.49 -10.56 -6.24
N LEU A 101 2.44 -10.80 -5.48
CA LEU A 101 1.81 -9.83 -4.58
C LEU A 101 2.21 -10.11 -3.13
N GLY A 102 2.76 -9.11 -2.45
CA GLY A 102 3.19 -9.20 -1.06
C GLY A 102 2.67 -8.06 -0.19
N ILE A 103 3.00 -8.11 1.10
CA ILE A 103 2.69 -7.09 2.10
C ILE A 103 3.92 -6.85 2.98
N GLY A 104 4.13 -5.62 3.44
CA GLY A 104 5.23 -5.24 4.34
C GLY A 104 4.94 -3.96 5.13
N GLY A 105 5.79 -3.67 6.12
CA GLY A 105 5.75 -2.48 6.96
C GLY A 105 7.02 -2.30 7.78
#